data_AF-A0AAD6Y3Q3-F1
#
_entry.id   AF-A0AAD6Y3Q3-F1
#
_cell.length_a   1.000
_cell.length_b   1.000
_cell.length_c   1.000
_cell.angle_alpha   90.00
_cell.angle_beta   90.00
_cell.angle_gamma   90.00
#
_symmetry.space_group_name_H-M   'P 1'
#
loop_
_entity.id
_entity.type
_entity.pdbx_description
1 polymer ?
#
loop_
_entity_poly.entity_id
_entity_poly.type
_entity_poly.pdbx_seq_one_letter_code
_entity_poly.pdbx_strand_id
1 'polypeptide(L)'
;MPSVPGHLTAVARILQRPIPDAYVARIAGNAPRGVKEMAVKWLNFYHAPPKCFAGTSARRTVVTEVSLHDNPLSDTRTLTMVSEIDVTEEILDTEDKLSYPFLITVIDECVSSAVATLDYAEGGPGISGVSLSLNTVFHNPAHLGSKLRLINTTLVAGAGLQSCRCEVWDLTCRRPVATAVYAGMLPSLPRSEPARL
;
A
#
# COMPACT_ATOMS: atom_id res chain seq x y z
N MET A 1 19.30 -24.15 -13.06
CA MET A 1 18.19 -23.31 -12.57
C MET A 1 18.81 -22.08 -11.94
N PRO A 2 18.54 -20.86 -12.43
CA PRO A 2 19.10 -19.66 -11.82
C PRO A 2 18.53 -19.52 -10.40
N SER A 3 19.40 -19.30 -9.42
CA SER A 3 19.02 -19.11 -8.02
C SER A 3 18.18 -17.85 -7.91
N VAL A 4 16.95 -17.99 -7.37
CA VAL A 4 16.09 -16.85 -7.05
C VAL A 4 16.81 -16.03 -5.96
N PRO A 5 17.09 -14.73 -6.18
CA PRO A 5 17.68 -13.85 -5.18
C PRO A 5 16.98 -13.97 -3.83
N GLY A 6 17.75 -14.03 -2.73
CA GLY A 6 17.20 -14.30 -1.39
C GLY A 6 16.07 -13.36 -0.92
N HIS A 7 16.01 -12.12 -1.44
CA HIS A 7 14.92 -11.18 -1.17
C HIS A 7 13.59 -11.59 -1.85
N LEU A 8 13.64 -12.08 -3.10
CA LEU A 8 12.46 -12.60 -3.81
C LEU A 8 11.92 -13.87 -3.13
N THR A 9 12.79 -14.67 -2.52
CA THR A 9 12.40 -15.84 -1.72
C THR A 9 11.63 -15.47 -0.44
N ALA A 10 11.94 -14.32 0.17
CA ALA A 10 11.22 -13.82 1.33
C ALA A 10 9.87 -13.21 0.96
N VAL A 11 9.80 -12.44 -0.14
CA VAL A 11 8.55 -11.93 -0.74
C VAL A 11 7.62 -13.09 -1.04
N ALA A 12 8.10 -14.08 -1.81
CA ALA A 12 7.31 -15.25 -2.19
C ALA A 12 6.77 -15.99 -0.96
N ARG A 13 7.57 -16.14 0.10
CA ARG A 13 7.14 -16.80 1.34
C ARG A 13 6.03 -16.04 2.07
N ILE A 14 6.09 -14.72 2.12
CA ILE A 14 5.05 -13.89 2.78
C ILE A 14 3.76 -13.93 1.96
N LEU A 15 3.86 -13.79 0.64
CA LEU A 15 2.70 -13.83 -0.26
C LEU A 15 2.04 -15.23 -0.32
N GLN A 16 2.80 -16.30 -0.08
CA GLN A 16 2.28 -17.68 -0.05
C GLN A 16 1.58 -18.07 1.26
N ARG A 17 1.80 -17.34 2.35
CA ARG A 17 1.16 -17.66 3.64
C ARG A 17 -0.29 -17.22 3.63
N PRO A 18 -1.26 -18.12 3.89
CA PRO A 18 -2.66 -17.75 3.90
C PRO A 18 -2.97 -16.83 5.08
N ILE A 19 -3.72 -15.76 4.83
CA ILE A 19 -4.30 -14.93 5.89
C ILE A 19 -5.55 -15.66 6.43
N PRO A 20 -5.77 -15.73 7.76
CA PRO A 20 -6.93 -16.40 8.33
C PRO A 20 -8.27 -15.86 7.76
N ASP A 21 -9.19 -16.76 7.40
CA ASP A 21 -10.47 -16.39 6.78
C ASP A 21 -11.29 -15.43 7.64
N ALA A 22 -11.28 -15.65 8.96
CA ALA A 22 -11.97 -14.80 9.92
C ALA A 22 -11.45 -13.35 9.91
N TYR A 23 -10.19 -13.12 9.52
CA TYR A 23 -9.63 -11.79 9.35
C TYR A 23 -10.12 -11.17 8.04
N VAL A 24 -9.97 -11.90 6.92
CA VAL A 24 -10.35 -11.41 5.59
C VAL A 24 -11.85 -11.11 5.50
N ALA A 25 -12.69 -11.90 6.18
CA ALA A 25 -14.14 -11.70 6.23
C ALA A 25 -14.58 -10.38 6.91
N ARG A 26 -13.72 -9.79 7.75
CA ARG A 26 -13.98 -8.49 8.41
C ARG A 26 -13.63 -7.30 7.53
N ILE A 27 -12.88 -7.52 6.44
CA ILE A 27 -12.55 -6.47 5.47
C ILE A 27 -13.80 -6.20 4.65
N ALA A 28 -14.31 -4.97 4.74
CA ALA A 28 -15.50 -4.52 4.02
C ALA A 28 -15.23 -4.41 2.50
N GLY A 29 -16.25 -4.00 1.76
CA GLY A 29 -16.18 -3.81 0.31
C GLY A 29 -16.50 -5.06 -0.49
N ASN A 30 -16.61 -4.89 -1.81
CA ASN A 30 -17.15 -5.89 -2.73
C ASN A 30 -16.10 -6.84 -3.32
N ALA A 31 -14.80 -6.63 -3.04
CA ALA A 31 -13.73 -7.40 -3.66
C ALA A 31 -13.78 -8.89 -3.25
N PRO A 32 -13.43 -9.83 -4.16
CA PRO A 32 -13.30 -11.24 -3.82
C PRO A 32 -12.28 -11.50 -2.70
N ARG A 33 -12.44 -12.61 -1.99
CA ARG A 33 -11.57 -13.00 -0.87
C ARG A 33 -10.07 -12.92 -1.21
N GLY A 34 -9.67 -13.48 -2.35
CA GLY A 34 -8.25 -13.48 -2.77
C GLY A 34 -7.69 -12.08 -3.00
N VAL A 35 -8.51 -11.15 -3.50
CA VAL A 35 -8.14 -9.75 -3.72
C VAL A 35 -7.99 -9.02 -2.38
N LYS A 36 -8.93 -9.23 -1.45
CA LYS A 36 -8.82 -8.71 -0.07
C LYS A 36 -7.57 -9.24 0.63
N GLU A 37 -7.26 -10.52 0.45
CA GLU A 37 -6.07 -11.14 1.01
C GLU A 37 -4.78 -10.54 0.43
N MET A 38 -4.75 -10.23 -0.87
CA MET A 38 -3.59 -9.62 -1.52
C MET A 38 -3.24 -8.25 -0.93
N ALA A 39 -4.24 -7.40 -0.69
CA ALA A 39 -4.06 -6.10 -0.05
C ALA A 39 -3.36 -6.21 1.32
N VAL A 40 -3.79 -7.18 2.13
CA VAL A 40 -3.21 -7.43 3.46
C VAL A 40 -1.79 -7.96 3.35
N LYS A 41 -1.54 -8.87 2.40
CA LYS A 41 -0.23 -9.48 2.21
C LYS A 41 0.83 -8.46 1.81
N TRP A 42 0.52 -7.56 0.88
CA TRP A 42 1.46 -6.50 0.49
C TRP A 42 1.72 -5.52 1.63
N LEU A 43 0.68 -5.08 2.31
CA LEU A 43 0.85 -4.18 3.46
C LEU A 43 1.71 -4.84 4.56
N ASN A 44 1.44 -6.11 4.89
CA ASN A 44 2.26 -6.88 5.82
C ASN A 44 3.70 -7.07 5.33
N PHE A 45 3.92 -7.20 4.02
CA PHE A 45 5.25 -7.33 3.45
C PHE A 45 6.10 -6.08 3.71
N TYR A 46 5.57 -4.88 3.50
CA TYR A 46 6.29 -3.64 3.79
C TYR A 46 6.61 -3.50 5.28
N HIS A 47 5.69 -3.94 6.15
CA HIS A 47 5.89 -3.87 7.59
C HIS A 47 6.70 -5.04 8.18
N ALA A 48 6.93 -6.13 7.42
CA ALA A 48 7.53 -7.37 7.92
C ALA A 48 9.00 -7.26 8.38
N PRO A 49 9.89 -6.47 7.76
CA PRO A 49 11.29 -6.39 8.18
C PRO A 49 11.39 -5.74 9.57
N PRO A 50 12.05 -6.37 10.57
CA PRO A 50 12.22 -5.76 11.90
C PRO A 50 13.21 -4.60 11.92
N LYS A 51 13.91 -4.33 10.81
CA LYS A 51 14.94 -3.29 10.66
C LYS A 51 14.69 -2.41 9.43
N CYS A 52 13.43 -2.01 9.20
CA CYS A 52 13.10 -1.01 8.17
C CYS A 52 12.66 0.31 8.81
N PHE A 53 12.71 1.39 8.01
CA PHE A 53 12.12 2.68 8.37
C PHE A 53 10.61 2.52 8.63
N ALA A 54 10.04 3.33 9.52
CA ALA A 54 8.67 3.22 10.06
C ALA A 54 8.33 1.92 10.81
N GLY A 55 9.05 0.82 10.56
CA GLY A 55 9.26 -0.33 11.45
C GLY A 55 8.01 -0.85 12.15
N THR A 56 8.07 -0.93 13.48
CA THR A 56 6.95 -1.41 14.30
C THR A 56 5.76 -0.45 14.31
N SER A 57 5.99 0.84 14.05
CA SER A 57 4.93 1.85 14.09
C SER A 57 3.95 1.68 12.92
N ALA A 58 4.45 1.44 11.71
CA ALA A 58 3.63 1.20 10.52
C ALA A 58 2.80 -0.10 10.58
N ARG A 59 3.23 -1.11 11.37
CA ARG A 59 2.49 -2.38 11.55
C ARG A 59 1.07 -2.22 12.09
N ARG A 60 0.74 -1.07 12.66
CA ARG A 60 -0.61 -0.76 13.15
C ARG A 60 -1.56 -0.32 12.03
N THR A 61 -1.03 -0.01 10.85
CA THR A 61 -1.85 0.26 9.67
C THR A 61 -2.54 -1.04 9.23
N VAL A 62 -3.87 -1.02 9.18
CA VAL A 62 -4.70 -2.18 8.82
C VAL A 62 -5.58 -1.86 7.64
N VAL A 63 -5.77 -2.84 6.74
CA VAL A 63 -6.75 -2.74 5.65
C VAL A 63 -8.14 -3.00 6.20
N THR A 64 -9.07 -2.08 5.99
CA THR A 64 -10.45 -2.18 6.49
C THR A 64 -11.49 -2.35 5.39
N GLU A 65 -11.18 -1.95 4.15
CA GLU A 65 -12.09 -2.07 3.00
C GLU A 65 -11.32 -2.28 1.71
N VAL A 66 -11.83 -3.15 0.83
CA VAL A 66 -11.35 -3.29 -0.55
C VAL A 66 -12.54 -3.43 -1.48
N SER A 67 -12.64 -2.52 -2.45
CA SER A 67 -13.71 -2.47 -3.42
C SER A 67 -13.14 -2.37 -4.84
N LEU A 68 -13.70 -3.13 -5.77
CA LEU A 68 -13.45 -3.07 -7.20
C LEU A 68 -14.58 -2.28 -7.87
N HIS A 69 -14.21 -1.53 -8.90
CA HIS A 69 -15.11 -0.69 -9.67
C HIS A 69 -14.81 -0.85 -11.15
N ASP A 70 -15.85 -1.00 -11.96
CA ASP A 70 -15.71 -0.95 -13.41
C ASP A 70 -15.32 0.47 -13.84
N ASN A 71 -14.42 0.59 -14.81
CA ASN A 71 -14.09 1.87 -15.39
C ASN A 71 -15.02 2.15 -16.58
N PRO A 72 -15.82 3.22 -16.57
CA PRO A 72 -16.67 3.55 -17.72
C PRO A 72 -15.88 3.96 -18.98
N LEU A 73 -14.58 4.24 -18.84
CA LEU A 73 -13.72 4.73 -19.93
C LEU A 73 -12.76 3.66 -20.48
N SER A 74 -12.66 2.49 -19.86
CA SER A 74 -11.79 1.40 -20.32
C SER A 74 -12.27 0.04 -19.85
N ASP A 75 -11.79 -1.02 -20.50
CA ASP A 75 -12.11 -2.41 -20.11
C ASP A 75 -11.40 -2.86 -18.81
N THR A 76 -10.63 -1.99 -18.18
CA THR A 76 -9.87 -2.28 -16.96
C THR A 76 -10.65 -1.83 -15.74
N ARG A 77 -10.58 -2.56 -14.63
CA ARG A 77 -11.18 -2.09 -13.36
C ARG A 77 -10.29 -1.08 -12.65
N THR A 78 -10.89 -0.39 -11.68
CA THR A 78 -10.20 0.39 -10.65
C THR A 78 -10.49 -0.21 -9.28
N LEU A 79 -9.68 0.12 -8.30
CA LEU A 79 -9.74 -0.38 -6.94
C LEU A 79 -9.69 0.77 -5.94
N THR A 80 -10.57 0.71 -4.95
CA THR A 80 -10.50 1.51 -3.74
C THR A 80 -10.07 0.62 -2.57
N MET A 81 -8.95 0.95 -1.94
CA MET A 81 -8.45 0.31 -0.73
C MET A 81 -8.47 1.32 0.41
N VAL A 82 -9.12 0.97 1.52
CA VAL A 82 -9.09 1.78 2.73
C VAL A 82 -8.19 1.13 3.77
N SER A 83 -7.27 1.93 4.31
CA SER A 83 -6.45 1.57 5.46
C SER A 83 -6.72 2.52 6.62
N GLU A 84 -6.55 2.04 7.85
CA GLU A 84 -6.68 2.86 9.06
C GLU A 84 -5.45 2.70 9.96
N ILE A 85 -5.05 3.78 10.63
CA ILE A 85 -3.97 3.81 11.63
C ILE A 85 -4.32 4.84 12.73
N ASP A 86 -4.01 4.51 13.98
CA ASP A 86 -4.14 5.43 15.11
C ASP A 86 -2.86 6.24 15.30
N VAL A 87 -3.00 7.53 15.61
CA VAL A 87 -1.87 8.41 15.93
C VAL A 87 -1.45 8.18 17.37
N THR A 88 -0.25 7.62 17.54
CA THR A 88 0.35 7.30 18.84
C THR A 88 1.65 8.09 19.05
N GLU A 89 2.18 8.09 20.27
CA GLU A 89 3.32 8.94 20.67
C GLU A 89 4.56 8.74 19.79
N GLU A 90 4.83 7.52 19.34
CA GLU A 90 6.03 7.16 18.58
C GLU A 90 6.02 7.64 17.12
N ILE A 91 4.90 8.19 16.64
CA ILE A 91 4.78 8.74 15.28
C ILE A 91 4.57 10.26 15.28
N LEU A 92 4.77 10.90 16.43
CA LEU A 92 4.72 12.35 16.55
C LEU A 92 6.04 13.00 16.10
N ASP A 93 5.96 14.27 15.71
CA ASP A 93 7.08 15.17 15.51
C ASP A 93 7.42 15.93 16.80
N THR A 94 8.33 16.90 16.70
CA THR A 94 8.75 17.73 17.83
C THR A 94 7.69 18.73 18.32
N GLU A 95 6.55 18.83 17.65
CA GLU A 95 5.42 19.68 18.02
C GLU A 95 4.20 18.88 18.51
N ASP A 96 4.40 17.60 18.88
CA ASP A 96 3.36 16.68 19.32
C ASP A 96 2.24 16.47 18.28
N LYS A 97 2.57 16.62 16.98
CA LYS A 97 1.68 16.35 15.85
C LYS A 97 2.17 15.15 15.07
N LEU A 98 1.30 14.54 14.27
CA LEU A 98 1.71 13.45 13.38
C LEU A 98 2.88 13.88 12.48
N SER A 99 3.98 13.12 12.54
CA SER A 99 5.14 13.30 11.69
C SER A 99 4.79 13.11 10.22
N TYR A 100 4.94 14.16 9.41
CA TYR A 100 4.67 14.11 7.98
C TYR A 100 5.55 13.12 7.20
N PRO A 101 6.86 12.99 7.47
CA PRO A 101 7.66 11.93 6.87
C PRO A 101 7.12 10.53 7.17
N PHE A 102 6.65 10.29 8.40
CA PHE A 102 6.02 9.01 8.74
C PHE A 102 4.73 8.81 7.94
N LEU A 103 3.86 9.81 7.86
CA LEU A 103 2.62 9.73 7.09
C LEU A 103 2.89 9.46 5.59
N ILE A 104 3.90 10.10 5.00
CA ILE A 104 4.28 9.87 3.60
C ILE A 104 4.70 8.40 3.39
N THR A 105 5.43 7.80 4.32
CA THR A 105 5.79 6.37 4.24
C THR A 105 4.56 5.47 4.28
N VAL A 106 3.63 5.71 5.20
CA VAL A 106 2.41 4.90 5.28
C VAL A 106 1.54 5.09 4.03
N ILE A 107 1.49 6.30 3.47
CA ILE A 107 0.84 6.57 2.18
C ILE A 107 1.50 5.73 1.08
N ASP A 108 2.83 5.77 0.95
CA ASP A 108 3.60 5.03 -0.08
C ASP A 108 3.35 3.52 -0.03
N GLU A 109 3.32 2.94 1.17
CA GLU A 109 3.02 1.52 1.39
C GLU A 109 1.58 1.18 1.03
N CYS A 110 0.62 2.02 1.41
CA CYS A 110 -0.80 1.82 1.12
C CYS A 110 -1.11 1.93 -0.37
N VAL A 111 -0.61 2.96 -1.07
CA VAL A 111 -0.85 3.12 -2.51
C VAL A 111 -0.17 2.02 -3.32
N SER A 112 1.04 1.60 -2.93
CA SER A 112 1.75 0.49 -3.59
C SER A 112 1.01 -0.84 -3.40
N SER A 113 0.50 -1.10 -2.20
CA SER A 113 -0.36 -2.26 -1.94
C SER A 113 -1.66 -2.24 -2.77
N ALA A 114 -2.32 -1.07 -2.88
CA ALA A 114 -3.55 -0.94 -3.68
C ALA A 114 -3.30 -1.23 -5.17
N VAL A 115 -2.21 -0.72 -5.73
CA VAL A 115 -1.81 -0.98 -7.12
C VAL A 115 -1.50 -2.46 -7.36
N ALA A 116 -0.72 -3.09 -6.49
CA ALA A 116 -0.41 -4.52 -6.60
C ALA A 116 -1.67 -5.39 -6.46
N THR A 117 -2.62 -4.96 -5.63
CA THR A 117 -3.91 -5.64 -5.45
C THR A 117 -4.77 -5.54 -6.69
N LEU A 118 -4.81 -4.37 -7.36
CA LEU A 118 -5.53 -4.24 -8.62
C LEU A 118 -4.89 -5.10 -9.71
N ASP A 119 -3.56 -5.10 -9.84
CA ASP A 119 -2.85 -5.97 -10.79
C ASP A 119 -3.24 -7.44 -10.61
N TYR A 120 -3.29 -7.92 -9.35
CA TYR A 120 -3.76 -9.28 -9.04
C TYR A 120 -5.23 -9.50 -9.42
N ALA A 121 -6.10 -8.53 -9.15
CA ALA A 121 -7.52 -8.62 -9.47
C ALA A 121 -7.79 -8.71 -10.98
N GLU A 122 -6.95 -8.07 -11.80
CA GLU A 122 -6.97 -8.13 -13.26
C GLU A 122 -6.28 -9.39 -13.83
N GLY A 123 -5.87 -10.34 -12.98
CA GLY A 123 -5.22 -11.58 -13.40
C GLY A 123 -3.71 -11.45 -13.63
N GLY A 124 -3.12 -10.30 -13.28
CA GLY A 124 -1.68 -10.08 -13.24
C GLY A 124 -1.00 -10.82 -12.08
N PRO A 125 0.33 -10.75 -12.00
CA PRO A 125 1.12 -11.43 -10.98
C PRO A 125 0.93 -10.84 -9.56
N GLY A 126 0.25 -9.69 -9.44
CA GLY A 126 0.05 -8.98 -8.19
C GLY A 126 1.34 -8.39 -7.66
N ILE A 127 2.22 -7.88 -8.54
CA ILE A 127 3.53 -7.36 -8.15
C ILE A 127 3.44 -5.87 -7.91
N SER A 128 3.82 -5.44 -6.71
CA SER A 128 4.13 -4.04 -6.47
C SER A 128 5.36 -3.64 -7.28
N GLY A 129 5.22 -2.59 -8.09
CA GLY A 129 6.36 -1.90 -8.68
C GLY A 129 7.20 -1.17 -7.64
N VAL A 130 8.10 -0.33 -8.15
CA VAL A 130 8.84 0.66 -7.36
C VAL A 130 8.17 2.03 -7.46
N SER A 131 8.14 2.75 -6.34
CA SER A 131 7.65 4.13 -6.28
C SER A 131 8.55 5.05 -7.11
N LEU A 132 7.97 5.72 -8.10
CA LEU A 132 8.68 6.65 -8.98
C LEU A 132 8.49 8.10 -8.53
N SER A 133 7.25 8.48 -8.20
CA SER A 133 6.95 9.80 -7.62
C SER A 133 5.77 9.73 -6.66
N LEU A 134 5.84 10.56 -5.62
CA LEU A 134 4.77 10.72 -4.64
C LEU A 134 4.67 12.21 -4.29
N ASN A 135 3.62 12.85 -4.79
CA ASN A 135 3.37 14.28 -4.57
C ASN A 135 2.27 14.43 -3.52
N THR A 136 2.59 15.05 -2.38
CA THR A 136 1.67 15.16 -1.24
C THR A 136 1.40 16.61 -0.89
N VAL A 137 0.14 16.94 -0.62
CA VAL A 137 -0.31 18.23 -0.07
C VAL A 137 -0.88 17.97 1.31
N PHE A 138 -0.39 18.71 2.32
CA PHE A 138 -0.89 18.66 3.69
C PHE A 138 -1.89 19.78 3.92
N HIS A 139 -3.08 19.43 4.39
CA HIS A 139 -4.20 20.35 4.59
C HIS A 139 -4.39 20.72 6.05
N ASN A 140 -4.32 19.74 6.96
CA ASN A 140 -4.51 19.94 8.39
C ASN A 140 -3.59 19.00 9.19
N PRO A 141 -3.13 19.41 10.39
CA PRO A 141 -2.40 18.51 11.27
C PRO A 141 -3.33 17.45 11.88
N ALA A 142 -2.76 16.30 12.22
CA ALA A 142 -3.38 15.29 13.06
C ALA A 142 -2.63 15.20 14.40
N HIS A 143 -3.34 14.91 15.47
CA HIS A 143 -2.81 14.95 16.85
C HIS A 143 -2.79 13.55 17.47
N LEU A 144 -2.06 13.41 18.58
CA LEU A 144 -2.12 12.20 19.41
C LEU A 144 -3.56 11.77 19.69
N GLY A 145 -3.86 10.50 19.49
CA GLY A 145 -5.21 9.92 19.65
C GLY A 145 -6.14 10.10 18.44
N SER A 146 -5.70 10.77 17.37
CA SER A 146 -6.49 10.85 16.13
C SER A 146 -6.53 9.47 15.44
N LYS A 147 -7.68 9.11 14.88
CA LYS A 147 -7.80 7.92 14.03
C LYS A 147 -7.78 8.34 12.56
N LEU A 148 -6.77 7.89 11.82
CA LEU A 148 -6.62 8.22 10.41
C LEU A 148 -7.25 7.16 9.52
N ARG A 149 -7.85 7.62 8.43
CA ARG A 149 -8.38 6.80 7.33
C ARG A 149 -7.70 7.21 6.03
N LEU A 150 -6.97 6.29 5.42
CA LEU A 150 -6.29 6.46 4.13
C LEU A 150 -7.14 5.80 3.05
N ILE A 151 -7.67 6.58 2.11
CA ILE A 151 -8.51 6.11 1.01
C ILE A 151 -7.66 6.13 -0.25
N ASN A 152 -7.27 4.95 -0.73
CA ASN A 152 -6.40 4.78 -1.89
C ASN A 152 -7.25 4.37 -3.09
N THR A 153 -7.31 5.22 -4.11
CA THR A 153 -8.06 4.96 -5.35
C THR A 153 -7.07 4.83 -6.50
N THR A 154 -6.95 3.64 -7.05
CA THR A 154 -6.10 3.39 -8.23
C THR A 154 -6.71 4.07 -9.46
N LEU A 155 -5.88 4.68 -10.28
CA LEU A 155 -6.30 5.27 -11.55
C LEU A 155 -5.93 4.36 -12.73
N VAL A 156 -4.71 3.83 -12.72
CA VAL A 156 -4.19 2.90 -13.73
C VAL A 156 -3.33 1.84 -13.03
N ALA A 157 -3.54 0.57 -13.36
CA ALA A 157 -2.63 -0.53 -13.03
C ALA A 157 -2.33 -1.35 -14.30
N GLY A 158 -1.08 -1.80 -14.45
CA GLY A 158 -0.64 -2.59 -15.59
C GLY A 158 0.88 -2.54 -15.78
N ALA A 159 1.35 -3.03 -16.93
CA ALA A 159 2.78 -3.14 -17.26
C ALA A 159 3.50 -1.79 -17.47
N GLY A 160 2.74 -0.70 -17.60
CA GLY A 160 3.26 0.66 -17.75
C GLY A 160 3.39 1.41 -16.42
N LEU A 161 3.15 2.72 -16.48
CA LEU A 161 3.10 3.56 -15.29
C LEU A 161 1.84 3.23 -14.48
N GLN A 162 2.04 2.84 -13.23
CA GLN A 162 0.97 2.61 -12.27
C GLN A 162 0.66 3.92 -11.55
N SER A 163 -0.60 4.20 -11.24
CA SER A 163 -0.95 5.43 -10.54
C SER A 163 -2.10 5.26 -9.56
N CYS A 164 -2.03 5.99 -8.46
CA CYS A 164 -3.00 5.93 -7.37
C CYS A 164 -3.12 7.30 -6.69
N ARG A 165 -4.32 7.66 -6.25
CA ARG A 165 -4.57 8.83 -5.40
C ARG A 165 -4.86 8.37 -3.99
N CYS A 166 -4.22 8.97 -3.00
CA CYS A 166 -4.53 8.77 -1.59
C CYS A 166 -5.18 10.01 -1.00
N GLU A 167 -6.27 9.83 -0.25
CA GLU A 167 -6.89 10.86 0.57
C GLU A 167 -6.83 10.42 2.04
N VAL A 168 -6.19 11.23 2.88
CA VAL A 168 -6.04 10.97 4.31
C VAL A 168 -7.02 11.82 5.08
N TRP A 169 -7.85 11.18 5.88
CA TRP A 169 -8.86 11.81 6.72
C TRP A 169 -8.60 11.52 8.19
N ASP A 170 -8.73 12.55 9.03
CA ASP A 170 -8.83 12.38 10.47
C ASP A 170 -10.31 12.14 10.81
N LEU A 171 -10.62 10.92 11.28
CA LEU A 171 -11.98 10.53 11.66
C LEU A 171 -12.41 11.14 13.00
N THR A 172 -11.46 11.46 13.87
CA THR A 172 -11.72 12.09 15.18
C THR A 172 -12.15 13.54 14.97
N CYS A 173 -11.43 14.29 14.15
CA CYS A 173 -11.73 15.70 13.83
C CYS A 173 -12.58 15.90 12.56
N ARG A 174 -12.90 14.82 11.82
CA ARG A 174 -13.71 14.81 10.58
C ARG A 174 -13.21 15.80 9.52
N ARG A 175 -11.90 15.82 9.27
CA ARG A 175 -11.27 16.76 8.32
C ARG A 175 -10.18 16.09 7.49
N PRO A 176 -9.88 16.61 6.28
CA PRO A 176 -8.79 16.09 5.46
C PRO A 176 -7.44 16.47 6.09
N VAL A 177 -6.54 15.51 6.20
CA VAL A 177 -5.17 15.68 6.70
C VAL A 177 -4.22 15.92 5.53
N ALA A 178 -4.28 15.06 4.52
CA ALA A 178 -3.40 15.13 3.35
C ALA A 178 -4.08 14.54 2.11
N THR A 179 -3.58 14.92 0.94
CA THR A 179 -3.86 14.26 -0.35
C THR A 179 -2.56 13.96 -1.04
N ALA A 180 -2.44 12.77 -1.62
CA ALA A 180 -1.25 12.37 -2.36
C ALA A 180 -1.60 11.79 -3.73
N VAL A 181 -0.71 12.01 -4.70
CA VAL A 181 -0.75 11.37 -6.02
C VAL A 181 0.54 10.60 -6.20
N TYR A 182 0.38 9.30 -6.41
CA TYR A 182 1.43 8.31 -6.58
C TYR A 182 1.57 7.91 -8.04
N ALA A 183 2.82 7.74 -8.48
CA ALA A 183 3.16 7.03 -9.68
C ALA A 183 4.25 5.98 -9.39
N GLY A 184 4.06 4.77 -9.90
CA GLY A 184 4.97 3.63 -9.76
C GLY A 184 5.28 2.99 -11.11
N MET A 185 6.32 2.16 -11.13
CA MET A 185 6.71 1.42 -12.34
C MET A 185 7.27 0.05 -11.99
N LEU A 186 7.22 -0.89 -12.93
CA LEU A 186 7.90 -2.17 -12.77
C LEU A 186 9.43 -1.96 -12.84
N PRO A 187 10.22 -2.62 -11.97
CA PRO A 187 11.67 -2.57 -12.05
C PRO A 187 12.16 -3.26 -13.32
N SER A 188 13.28 -2.78 -13.86
CA SER A 188 13.97 -3.49 -14.95
C SER A 188 14.59 -4.79 -14.45
N LEU A 189 14.71 -5.78 -15.35
CA LEU A 189 15.47 -6.98 -15.05
C LEU A 189 16.95 -6.61 -14.81
N PRO A 190 17.63 -7.24 -13.83
CA PRO A 190 19.06 -7.05 -13.65
C PRO A 190 19.81 -7.34 -14.96
N ARG A 191 20.82 -6.53 -15.30
CA ARG A 191 21.72 -6.89 -16.41
C ARG A 191 22.40 -8.21 -16.07
N SER A 192 22.37 -9.17 -17.00
CA SER A 192 23.22 -10.37 -16.90
C SER A 192 24.69 -9.93 -16.90
N GLU A 193 25.45 -10.36 -15.89
CA GLU A 193 26.91 -10.15 -15.88
C GLU A 193 27.48 -10.77 -17.16
N PRO A 194 28.27 -10.05 -17.98
CA PRO A 194 28.90 -10.65 -19.13
C PRO A 194 29.79 -11.80 -18.63
N ALA A 195 29.70 -12.96 -19.30
CA ALA A 195 30.55 -14.09 -19.00
C ALA A 195 32.02 -13.62 -19.01
N ARG A 196 32.72 -13.75 -17.87
CA ARG A 196 34.15 -13.52 -17.83
C ARG A 196 34.80 -14.58 -18.71
N LEU A 197 35.32 -14.15 -19.86
CA LEU A 197 36.17 -14.96 -20.74
C LEU A 197 37.54 -15.17 -20.10
#